data_AF-I1CR20-F1
#
_entry.id   AF-I1CR20-F1
#
_cell.length_a   1.000
_cell.length_b   1.000
_cell.length_c   1.000
_cell.angle_alpha   90.00
_cell.angle_beta   90.00
_cell.angle_gamma   90.00
#
_symmetry.space_group_name_H-M   'P 1'
#
loop_
_entity.id
_entity.type
_entity.pdbx_description
1 polymer ?
#
loop_
_entity_poly.entity_id
_entity_poly.type
_entity_poly.pdbx_seq_one_letter_code
_entity_poly.pdbx_strand_id
1 'polypeptide(L)'
;MINLSQKYDLNVQERSIELDIPNINHSAIYKFKINQLYHLVQPKQSYIKFKENKIVIVLSKQIQGKEWSDLRMKSTQTVFHELQRSSKPIPASIHVDTSFFNTTDSHHHE
;
A
#
# COMPACT_ATOMS: atom_id res chain seq x y z
N MET A 1 -20.46 -16.76 29.74
CA MET A 1 -21.07 -16.71 28.40
C MET A 1 -21.24 -15.25 28.01
N ILE A 2 -20.45 -14.74 27.08
CA ILE A 2 -20.55 -13.34 26.63
C ILE A 2 -21.69 -13.26 25.62
N ASN A 3 -22.64 -12.37 25.88
CA ASN A 3 -23.82 -12.15 25.05
C ASN A 3 -23.39 -11.57 23.70
N LEU A 4 -23.53 -12.34 22.62
CA LEU A 4 -23.04 -12.05 21.26
C LEU A 4 -23.84 -10.97 20.51
N SER A 5 -24.68 -10.20 21.20
CA SER A 5 -25.40 -9.07 20.62
C SER A 5 -24.55 -7.79 20.58
N GLN A 6 -23.24 -7.93 20.27
CA GLN A 6 -22.37 -6.78 20.07
C GLN A 6 -22.74 -6.13 18.74
N LYS A 7 -23.55 -5.07 18.82
CA LYS A 7 -23.97 -4.28 17.65
C LYS A 7 -22.72 -3.64 17.04
N TYR A 8 -22.32 -4.09 15.87
CA TYR A 8 -21.30 -3.45 15.05
C TYR A 8 -21.99 -2.74 13.88
N ASP A 9 -21.31 -1.77 13.29
CA ASP A 9 -21.71 -1.17 12.02
C ASP A 9 -20.61 -1.42 10.99
N LEU A 10 -20.93 -2.21 9.95
CA LEU A 10 -20.02 -2.48 8.85
C LEU A 10 -20.58 -1.81 7.59
N ASN A 11 -19.86 -0.80 7.11
CA ASN A 11 -20.13 -0.15 5.84
C ASN A 11 -19.07 -0.56 4.82
N VAL A 12 -19.47 -1.33 3.82
CA VAL A 12 -18.62 -1.68 2.67
C VAL A 12 -19.09 -0.90 1.47
N GLN A 13 -18.17 -0.20 0.81
CA GLN A 13 -18.37 0.42 -0.49
C GLN A 13 -17.39 -0.20 -1.49
N GLU A 14 -17.54 0.12 -2.77
CA GLU A 14 -16.71 -0.51 -3.82
C GLU A 14 -15.21 -0.26 -3.61
N ARG A 15 -14.81 0.87 -3.00
CA ARG A 15 -13.40 1.24 -2.74
C ARG A 15 -13.05 1.50 -1.28
N SER A 16 -13.95 1.22 -0.34
CA SER A 16 -13.70 1.52 1.07
C SER A 16 -14.43 0.57 1.99
N ILE A 17 -13.89 0.43 3.20
CA ILE A 17 -14.49 -0.35 4.28
C ILE A 17 -14.37 0.47 5.55
N GLU A 18 -15.47 0.54 6.29
CA GLU A 18 -15.52 1.13 7.61
C GLU A 18 -16.24 0.16 8.56
N LEU A 19 -15.64 -0.08 9.72
CA LEU A 19 -16.16 -0.92 10.77
C LEU A 19 -16.08 -0.16 12.09
N ASP A 20 -17.24 0.07 12.68
CA ASP A 20 -17.40 0.69 13.99
C ASP A 20 -17.89 -0.34 15.01
N ILE A 21 -17.15 -0.47 16.11
CA ILE A 21 -17.46 -1.42 17.20
C ILE A 21 -17.58 -0.64 18.51
N PRO A 22 -18.80 -0.46 19.04
CA PRO A 22 -19.02 0.12 20.35
C PRO A 22 -18.42 -0.75 21.47
N ASN A 23 -17.65 -0.13 22.35
CA ASN A 23 -17.20 -0.72 23.59
C ASN A 23 -18.25 -0.45 24.67
N ILE A 24 -19.03 -1.47 25.00
CA ILE A 24 -20.13 -1.41 25.98
C ILE A 24 -19.63 -0.94 27.36
N ASN A 25 -18.38 -1.24 27.71
CA ASN A 25 -17.85 -0.98 29.05
C ASN A 25 -17.21 0.41 29.21
N HIS A 26 -16.86 1.09 28.12
CA HIS A 26 -16.03 2.31 28.18
C HIS A 26 -16.59 3.50 27.38
N SER A 27 -17.81 3.41 26.86
CA SER A 27 -18.42 4.44 25.99
C SER A 27 -17.56 4.86 24.78
N ALA A 28 -16.53 4.09 24.46
CA ALA A 28 -15.61 4.33 23.35
C ALA A 28 -16.05 3.52 22.13
N ILE A 29 -15.77 4.01 20.92
CA ILE A 29 -16.03 3.28 19.68
C ILE A 29 -14.70 2.97 19.02
N TYR A 30 -14.42 1.68 18.81
CA TYR A 30 -13.28 1.27 18.00
C TYR A 30 -13.65 1.46 16.53
N LYS A 31 -12.89 2.31 15.84
CA LYS A 31 -13.09 2.59 14.41
C LYS A 31 -11.97 1.95 13.60
N PHE A 32 -12.35 1.15 12.61
CA PHE A 32 -11.44 0.61 11.61
C PHE A 32 -11.87 1.11 10.23
N LYS A 33 -10.95 1.75 9.50
CA LYS A 33 -11.25 2.31 8.19
C LYS A 33 -10.13 2.04 7.19
N ILE A 34 -10.52 1.59 6.01
CA ILE A 34 -9.67 1.54 4.83
C ILE A 34 -10.34 2.38 3.74
N ASN A 35 -9.68 3.46 3.38
CA ASN A 35 -10.02 4.23 2.19
C ASN A 35 -9.18 3.76 1.02
N GLN A 36 -9.74 3.81 -0.19
CA GLN A 36 -9.05 3.48 -1.43
C GLN A 36 -8.43 2.07 -1.43
N LEU A 37 -9.30 1.06 -1.43
CA LEU A 37 -8.89 -0.31 -1.72
C LEU A 37 -8.14 -0.38 -3.04
N TYR A 38 -7.15 -1.28 -3.11
CA TYR A 38 -6.32 -1.49 -4.29
C TYR A 38 -7.16 -1.72 -5.57
N HIS A 39 -8.29 -2.41 -5.42
CA HIS A 39 -9.28 -2.54 -6.47
C HIS A 39 -10.71 -2.54 -5.93
N LEU A 40 -11.66 -2.47 -6.87
CA LEU A 40 -13.08 -2.55 -6.58
C LEU A 40 -13.47 -3.92 -5.97
N VAL A 41 -14.33 -3.86 -4.96
CA VAL A 41 -15.00 -5.02 -4.33
C VAL A 41 -16.50 -5.00 -4.60
N GLN A 42 -17.18 -6.11 -4.31
CA GLN A 42 -18.63 -6.22 -4.36
C GLN A 42 -19.21 -6.07 -2.94
N PRO A 43 -19.79 -4.92 -2.58
CA PRO A 43 -20.26 -4.67 -1.21
C PRO A 43 -21.29 -5.70 -0.73
N LYS A 44 -22.24 -6.05 -1.59
CA LYS A 44 -23.36 -6.95 -1.26
C LYS A 44 -22.93 -8.40 -0.97
N GLN A 45 -21.75 -8.80 -1.43
CA GLN A 45 -21.18 -10.13 -1.18
C GLN A 45 -20.09 -10.12 -0.10
N SER A 46 -19.80 -8.94 0.45
CA SER A 46 -18.82 -8.77 1.51
C SER A 46 -19.52 -8.85 2.86
N TYR A 47 -18.85 -9.42 3.85
CA TYR A 47 -19.45 -9.69 5.15
C TYR A 47 -18.39 -9.86 6.24
N ILE A 48 -18.83 -9.95 7.48
CA ILE A 48 -17.98 -10.04 8.68
C ILE A 48 -18.26 -11.33 9.44
N LYS A 49 -17.20 -11.95 9.97
CA LYS A 49 -17.29 -13.09 10.90
C LYS A 49 -16.55 -12.73 12.19
N PHE A 50 -17.21 -12.99 13.31
CA PHE A 50 -16.57 -12.93 14.63
C PHE A 50 -16.01 -14.31 14.98
N LYS A 51 -14.75 -14.34 15.41
CA LYS A 51 -14.08 -15.51 15.98
C LYS A 51 -13.60 -15.15 17.38
N GLU A 52 -13.29 -16.17 18.19
CA GLU A 52 -12.99 -16.04 19.61
C GLU A 52 -12.07 -14.87 19.97
N ASN A 53 -10.99 -14.66 19.20
CA ASN A 53 -10.01 -13.60 19.45
C ASN A 53 -9.78 -12.67 18.25
N LYS A 54 -10.64 -12.69 17.22
CA LYS A 54 -10.45 -11.85 16.04
C LYS A 54 -11.72 -11.61 15.25
N ILE A 55 -11.70 -10.51 14.53
CA ILE A 55 -12.72 -10.14 13.56
C ILE A 55 -12.17 -10.40 12.17
N VAL A 56 -12.95 -11.08 11.34
CA VAL A 56 -12.58 -11.39 9.96
C VAL A 56 -13.56 -10.68 9.04
N ILE A 57 -13.07 -9.71 8.27
CA ILE A 57 -13.83 -9.08 7.20
C ILE A 57 -13.50 -9.81 5.90
N VAL A 58 -14.51 -10.34 5.24
CA VAL A 58 -14.40 -11.04 3.96
C VAL A 58 -14.91 -10.11 2.86
N LEU A 59 -14.04 -9.86 1.88
CA LEU A 59 -14.34 -9.00 0.74
C LEU A 59 -14.40 -9.85 -0.53
N SER A 60 -15.46 -9.69 -1.31
CA SER A 60 -15.54 -10.30 -2.64
C SER A 60 -14.92 -9.33 -3.66
N LYS A 61 -13.87 -9.76 -4.36
CA LYS A 61 -13.26 -8.96 -5.44
C LYS A 61 -14.24 -8.84 -6.60
N GLN A 62 -14.37 -7.66 -7.18
CA GLN A 62 -15.23 -7.48 -8.36
C GLN A 62 -14.69 -8.23 -9.60
N ILE A 63 -13.36 -8.29 -9.74
CA ILE A 63 -12.68 -9.07 -10.78
C ILE A 63 -12.08 -10.31 -10.10
N GLN A 64 -12.63 -11.48 -10.41
CA GLN A 64 -12.11 -12.75 -9.90
C GLN A 64 -10.73 -13.05 -10.48
N GLY A 65 -9.89 -13.74 -9.70
CA GLY A 65 -8.51 -14.09 -10.09
C GLY A 65 -7.51 -12.91 -10.09
N LYS A 66 -7.98 -11.66 -9.97
CA LYS A 66 -7.07 -10.50 -9.92
C LYS A 66 -6.25 -10.51 -8.63
N GLU A 67 -4.94 -10.60 -8.78
CA GLU A 67 -4.00 -10.47 -7.66
C GLU A 67 -3.94 -9.03 -7.15
N TRP A 68 -3.83 -8.91 -5.83
CA TRP A 68 -3.68 -7.62 -5.15
C TRP A 68 -2.33 -7.65 -4.46
N SER A 69 -1.40 -6.81 -4.92
CA SER A 69 -0.07 -6.69 -4.29
C SER A 69 -0.15 -6.03 -2.92
N ASP A 70 -1.20 -5.25 -2.67
CA ASP A 70 -1.50 -4.60 -1.41
C ASP A 70 -3.02 -4.54 -1.21
N LEU A 71 -3.47 -4.32 0.03
CA LEU A 71 -4.87 -4.07 0.35
C LEU A 71 -5.29 -2.64 -0.02
N ARG A 72 -4.37 -1.68 0.09
CA ARG A 72 -4.61 -0.26 -0.20
C ARG A 72 -3.95 0.15 -1.50
N MET A 73 -4.58 1.08 -2.21
CA MET A 73 -3.93 1.79 -3.30
C MET A 73 -2.86 2.70 -2.69
N LYS A 74 -1.58 2.48 -3.04
CA LYS A 74 -0.51 3.39 -2.64
C LYS A 74 -0.70 4.72 -3.37
N SER A 75 -0.54 5.84 -2.65
CA SER A 75 -0.50 7.15 -3.31
C SER A 75 0.78 7.27 -4.13
N THR A 76 0.74 8.02 -5.24
CA THR A 76 1.92 8.29 -6.08
C THR A 76 3.06 8.90 -5.26
N GLN A 77 2.74 9.72 -4.25
CA GLN A 77 3.73 10.30 -3.34
C GLN A 77 4.40 9.25 -2.45
N THR A 78 3.65 8.26 -1.97
CA THR A 78 4.20 7.15 -1.15
C THR A 78 5.17 6.33 -1.99
N VAL A 79 4.80 6.01 -3.24
CA VAL A 79 5.67 5.28 -4.18
C VAL A 79 6.92 6.10 -4.50
N PHE A 80 6.77 7.41 -4.75
CA PHE A 80 7.90 8.29 -5.02
C PHE A 80 8.87 8.39 -3.84
N HIS A 81 8.37 8.49 -2.61
CA HIS A 81 9.22 8.49 -1.42
C HIS A 81 9.91 7.14 -1.17
N GLU A 82 9.24 6.02 -1.46
CA GLU A 82 9.88 4.68 -1.43
C GLU A 82 11.00 4.58 -2.48
N LEU A 83 10.78 5.11 -3.68
CA LEU A 83 11.80 5.19 -4.73
C LEU A 83 12.99 6.07 -4.32
N GLN A 84 12.76 7.26 -3.77
CA GLN A 84 13.83 8.15 -3.31
C GLN A 84 14.68 7.55 -2.18
N ARG A 85 14.06 6.75 -1.29
CA ARG A 85 14.79 6.07 -0.21
C ARG A 85 15.58 4.85 -0.69
N SER A 86 15.11 4.20 -1.76
CA SER A 86 15.79 3.04 -2.34
C SER A 86 16.91 3.44 -3.32
N SER A 87 16.83 4.62 -3.93
CA SER A 87 17.95 5.24 -4.63
C SER A 87 18.97 5.77 -3.61
N LYS A 88 19.98 4.98 -3.24
CA LYS A 88 21.18 5.53 -2.60
C LYS A 88 21.74 6.64 -3.51
N PRO A 89 22.09 7.83 -2.98
CA PRO A 89 22.85 8.79 -3.78
C PRO A 89 24.15 8.10 -4.17
N ILE A 90 24.39 7.98 -5.48
CA ILE A 90 25.70 7.63 -5.98
C ILE A 90 26.63 8.73 -5.46
N PRO A 91 27.64 8.44 -4.63
CA PRO A 91 28.56 9.47 -4.19
C PRO A 91 29.21 10.06 -5.45
N ALA A 92 29.10 11.39 -5.59
CA ALA A 92 29.74 12.15 -6.64
C ALA A 92 31.26 12.14 -6.40
N SER A 93 31.90 11.02 -6.71
CA SER A 93 33.35 10.90 -6.79
C SER A 93 33.70 9.87 -7.87
N ILE A 94 33.23 10.11 -9.09
CA ILE A 94 33.94 9.60 -10.26
C ILE A 94 35.04 10.65 -10.51
N HIS A 95 36.21 10.44 -9.91
CA HIS A 95 37.42 11.11 -10.37
C HIS A 95 37.72 10.49 -11.73
N VAL A 96 37.31 11.18 -12.80
CA VAL A 96 37.76 10.81 -14.15
C VAL A 96 39.22 11.27 -14.21
N ASP A 97 40.14 10.33 -14.02
CA ASP A 97 41.55 10.55 -14.32
C ASP A 97 41.70 10.80 -15.83
N THR A 98 41.58 12.07 -16.24
CA THR A 98 42.00 12.55 -17.55
C THR A 98 43.53 12.65 -17.57
N SER A 99 44.21 11.51 -17.63
CA SER A 99 45.67 11.50 -17.85
C SER A 99 46.19 10.18 -18.40
N PHE A 100 45.72 9.76 -19.59
CA PHE A 100 46.43 8.73 -20.36
C PHE A 100 46.64 9.16 -21.82
N PHE A 101 47.85 9.68 -22.03
CA PHE A 101 48.63 9.76 -23.27
C PHE A 101 48.14 10.64 -24.44
N ASN A 102 48.73 11.84 -24.45
CA ASN A 102 49.26 12.46 -25.66
C ASN A 102 50.15 11.46 -26.43
N THR A 103 49.94 11.33 -27.74
CA THR A 103 51.05 11.23 -28.69
C THR A 103 50.63 11.97 -29.96
N THR A 104 51.18 13.17 -30.11
CA THR A 104 51.40 13.85 -31.38
C THR A 104 52.30 13.00 -32.27
N ASP A 105 51.88 12.67 -33.48
CA ASP A 105 52.65 12.98 -34.70
C ASP A 105 51.87 12.59 -35.96
N SER A 106 51.83 13.47 -36.95
CA SER A 106 51.74 13.21 -38.41
C SER A 106 51.36 14.50 -39.15
N HIS A 107 52.39 15.20 -39.63
CA HIS A 107 52.32 16.23 -40.66
C HIS A 107 52.56 15.61 -42.06
N HIS A 108 52.10 16.34 -43.10
CA HIS A 108 52.27 16.18 -44.57
C HIS A 108 51.35 15.18 -45.29
N HIS A 109 50.74 15.47 -46.45
CA HIS A 109 50.88 16.53 -47.49
C HIS A 109 49.46 16.84 -48.04
N GLU A 110 49.12 17.98 -48.64
CA GLU A 110 49.83 18.78 -49.66
C GLU A 110 50.35 20.15 -49.18
#